data_AF-A0A522C9W2-F1
#
_entry.id   AF-A0A522C9W2-F1
#
_cell.length_a   1.000
_cell.length_b   1.000
_cell.length_c   1.000
_cell.angle_alpha   90.00
_cell.angle_beta   90.00
_cell.angle_gamma   90.00
#
_symmetry.space_group_name_H-M   'P 1'
#
loop_
_entity.id
_entity.type
_entity.pdbx_description
1 polymer ?
#
loop_
_entity_poly.entity_id
_entity_poly.type
_entity_poly.pdbx_seq_one_letter_code
_entity_poly.pdbx_strand_id
1 'polypeptide(L)'
;MCLVTSNIEKLSRWNWEGDEIIHKCIVPSSRYVVGASTRKKYDIDVREFLITERNEIMRKTIKEDIKSYIQSKGGDWNLFQERTSGAFDYRANIIRTYVSETIKYAGKGGSDPWQFPDETLFLKSGDCEDRAFLIASLLIASGISSYNVRVALGRVKTSDNDSYDHMWVMYKNEKGHWMLIEPLIVRRGRERADMSGREYRRSKTMAQYIPSYLFNDAHLWIVKHNEKQRQFQAMIGRNWKKFNPKFAGEVHQTILNMALKGADESIIQRLNGYFHKAVLKTIGPIVDDIDRRTYDPLDHFDNGYIKEGWEQINNRLKSFKTNNEKNLDDFALAAHAIADFYAHTTYVHFSKIIKSEKGGYAQLYDPQNPIAGLRTTPDYSSGSTFELTGNDFSINSFFWAETDKAKIPDVWKGKIISGRYAQEKDSQGDIVKSVIEACNKIPDRFLKAKDFYKKGSLPHHNEIAVDQERIDKNHRLYKRDSADERIVFKNQFLWRRNAAVLHVRKAFYENRDPKRISLNWKMPPTLAETGS
;
A
#
# COMPACT_ATOMS: atom_id res chain seq x y z
N MET A 1 -7.68 -7.64 7.23
CA MET A 1 -7.45 -6.71 6.13
C MET A 1 -6.21 -5.82 6.30
N CYS A 2 -5.11 -6.43 6.72
CA CYS A 2 -3.75 -6.00 6.37
C CYS A 2 -3.30 -6.39 4.96
N LEU A 3 -4.27 -6.69 4.08
CA LEU A 3 -4.19 -6.44 2.65
C LEU A 3 -5.59 -5.97 2.20
N VAL A 4 -5.95 -4.72 2.50
CA VAL A 4 -6.86 -3.98 1.60
C VAL A 4 -5.99 -3.19 0.68
N THR A 5 -5.70 -3.86 -0.42
CA THR A 5 -5.65 -3.23 -1.70
C THR A 5 -6.76 -2.16 -1.79
N SER A 6 -6.41 -0.90 -2.05
CA SER A 6 -7.25 -0.18 -3.00
C SER A 6 -7.18 -1.05 -4.25
N ASN A 7 -8.25 -1.80 -4.52
CA ASN A 7 -8.29 -2.74 -5.64
C ASN A 7 -8.08 -1.93 -6.92
N ILE A 8 -6.84 -1.94 -7.43
CA ILE A 8 -6.61 -1.66 -8.83
C ILE A 8 -7.12 -2.88 -9.57
N GLU A 9 -8.31 -2.77 -10.13
CA GLU A 9 -8.89 -3.87 -10.89
C GLU A 9 -8.07 -4.09 -12.18
N LYS A 10 -7.52 -5.30 -12.31
CA LYS A 10 -7.14 -5.94 -13.60
C LYS A 10 -6.29 -5.07 -14.53
N LEU A 11 -5.12 -4.58 -14.10
CA LEU A 11 -4.18 -3.96 -15.05
C LEU A 11 -3.79 -4.94 -16.18
N SER A 12 -3.65 -6.23 -15.88
CA SER A 12 -3.26 -7.25 -16.86
C SER A 12 -4.28 -7.53 -17.97
N ARG A 13 -5.53 -7.05 -17.84
CA ARG A 13 -6.54 -7.24 -18.91
C ARG A 13 -6.31 -6.33 -20.12
N TRP A 14 -5.48 -5.32 -19.97
CA TRP A 14 -5.20 -4.35 -21.01
C TRP A 14 -3.94 -4.74 -21.76
N ASN A 15 -3.97 -4.61 -23.08
CA ASN A 15 -2.78 -4.74 -23.89
C ASN A 15 -1.94 -3.46 -23.79
N TRP A 16 -0.98 -3.46 -22.86
CA TRP A 16 -0.07 -2.32 -22.64
C TRP A 16 0.99 -2.16 -23.74
N GLU A 17 1.11 -3.12 -24.65
CA GLU A 17 1.89 -2.94 -25.88
C GLU A 17 1.14 -2.05 -26.89
N GLY A 18 -0.19 -1.91 -26.75
CA GLY A 18 -1.08 -1.21 -27.66
C GLY A 18 -1.72 -2.14 -28.69
N ASP A 19 -2.95 -1.84 -29.11
CA ASP A 19 -3.71 -2.67 -30.07
C ASP A 19 -3.64 -2.14 -31.51
N GLU A 20 -3.59 -0.82 -31.69
CA GLU A 20 -3.62 -0.20 -33.01
C GLU A 20 -2.87 1.14 -33.01
N ILE A 21 -1.96 1.34 -33.96
CA ILE A 21 -1.19 2.59 -34.08
C ILE A 21 -2.04 3.65 -34.78
N ILE A 22 -2.07 4.85 -34.20
CA ILE A 22 -2.64 6.05 -34.81
C ILE A 22 -1.52 6.93 -35.34
N HIS A 23 -1.69 7.41 -36.58
CA HIS A 23 -0.74 8.33 -37.21
C HIS A 23 -1.05 9.82 -36.93
N LYS A 24 -2.30 10.17 -36.62
CA LYS A 24 -2.69 11.54 -36.27
C LYS A 24 -2.54 11.79 -34.76
N CYS A 25 -1.33 12.16 -34.36
CA CYS A 25 -0.94 12.37 -32.96
C CYS A 25 -1.05 13.82 -32.49
N ILE A 26 -1.74 14.67 -33.25
CA ILE A 26 -1.80 16.11 -33.03
C ILE A 26 -2.72 16.46 -31.85
N VAL A 27 -2.23 17.29 -30.93
CA VAL A 27 -3.00 17.90 -29.85
C VAL A 27 -3.13 19.42 -30.08
N PRO A 28 -4.35 19.98 -30.01
CA PRO A 28 -4.53 21.42 -30.05
C PRO A 28 -3.86 22.02 -28.82
N SER A 29 -2.74 22.72 -28.98
CA SER A 29 -2.04 23.24 -27.82
C SER A 29 -2.85 24.36 -27.19
N SER A 30 -2.91 24.41 -25.86
CA SER A 30 -3.36 25.60 -25.15
C SER A 30 -2.31 26.71 -25.20
N ARG A 31 -1.10 26.44 -25.71
CA ARG A 31 0.06 27.33 -25.67
C ARG A 31 -0.11 28.51 -26.59
N TYR A 32 0.15 29.68 -26.03
CA TYR A 32 0.27 30.90 -26.80
C TYR A 32 1.65 30.98 -27.43
N VAL A 33 1.70 31.50 -28.65
CA VAL A 33 2.96 31.86 -29.28
C VAL A 33 3.61 32.98 -28.45
N VAL A 34 4.83 32.74 -27.96
CA VAL A 34 5.58 33.72 -27.17
C VAL A 34 5.77 34.99 -28.01
N GLY A 35 5.43 36.15 -27.44
CA GLY A 35 5.52 37.44 -28.13
C GLY A 35 4.42 37.74 -29.14
N ALA A 36 3.42 36.86 -29.33
CA ALA A 36 2.29 37.17 -30.19
C ALA A 36 1.33 38.17 -29.54
N SER A 37 0.95 39.19 -30.31
CA SER A 37 -0.05 40.21 -29.90
C SER A 37 -1.46 39.65 -29.76
N THR A 38 -1.73 38.49 -30.37
CA THR A 38 -2.99 37.76 -30.28
C THR A 38 -2.80 36.46 -29.49
N ARG A 39 -3.88 35.98 -28.88
CA ARG A 39 -3.96 34.67 -28.20
C ARG A 39 -3.92 33.49 -29.19
N LYS A 40 -3.09 33.58 -30.22
CA LYS A 40 -2.88 32.53 -31.23
C LYS A 40 -2.19 31.34 -30.58
N LYS A 41 -2.76 30.17 -30.81
CA LYS A 41 -2.25 28.88 -30.35
C LYS A 41 -1.78 28.07 -31.55
N TYR A 42 -0.93 27.09 -31.32
CA TYR A 42 -0.42 26.19 -32.37
C TYR A 42 -0.66 24.73 -31.98
N ASP A 43 -0.69 23.86 -32.97
CA ASP A 43 -0.87 22.42 -32.76
C ASP A 43 0.49 21.76 -32.47
N ILE A 44 0.51 20.72 -31.65
CA ILE A 44 1.74 19.99 -31.27
C ILE A 44 1.48 18.49 -31.41
N ASP A 45 2.47 17.70 -31.84
CA ASP A 45 2.38 16.25 -31.73
C ASP A 45 2.56 15.80 -30.27
N VAL A 46 1.65 15.01 -29.72
CA VAL A 46 1.71 14.58 -28.31
C VAL A 46 3.04 13.89 -27.95
N ARG A 47 3.68 13.25 -28.93
CA ARG A 47 4.95 12.55 -28.73
C ARG A 47 6.11 13.52 -28.47
N GLU A 48 6.02 14.76 -28.95
CA GLU A 48 7.04 15.79 -28.72
C GLU A 48 7.14 16.23 -27.25
N PHE A 49 6.14 15.93 -26.42
CA PHE A 49 6.23 16.13 -24.97
C PHE A 49 7.16 15.12 -24.28
N LEU A 50 7.56 14.04 -24.95
CA LEU A 50 8.49 13.04 -24.43
C LEU A 50 9.92 13.37 -24.83
N ILE A 51 10.51 14.26 -24.05
CA ILE A 51 11.85 14.78 -24.27
C ILE A 51 12.89 13.76 -23.80
N THR A 52 13.91 13.52 -24.62
CA THR A 52 14.96 12.53 -24.34
C THR A 52 16.24 13.18 -23.78
N GLU A 53 17.30 12.38 -23.60
CA GLU A 53 18.63 12.82 -23.19
C GLU A 53 19.28 13.90 -24.07
N ARG A 54 18.73 14.15 -25.26
CA ARG A 54 19.20 15.21 -26.18
C ARG A 54 18.87 16.62 -25.67
N ASN A 55 17.93 16.76 -24.73
CA ASN A 55 17.65 18.03 -24.05
C ASN A 55 18.64 18.26 -22.89
N GLU A 56 19.24 19.46 -22.84
CA GLU A 56 20.24 19.83 -21.83
C GLU A 56 19.66 19.81 -20.41
N ILE A 57 18.43 20.27 -20.22
CA ILE A 57 17.80 20.29 -18.89
C ILE A 57 17.60 18.86 -18.39
N MET A 58 17.11 17.93 -19.22
CA MET A 58 16.97 16.52 -18.83
C MET A 58 18.31 15.90 -18.43
N ARG A 59 19.35 16.11 -19.25
CA ARG A 59 20.70 15.60 -19.00
C ARG A 59 21.30 16.17 -17.72
N LYS A 60 21.17 17.48 -17.50
CA LYS A 60 21.62 18.15 -16.29
C LYS A 60 20.90 17.60 -15.06
N THR A 61 19.57 17.48 -15.12
CA THR A 61 18.78 16.91 -14.03
C THR A 61 19.19 15.47 -13.70
N ILE A 62 19.50 14.63 -14.69
CA ILE A 62 19.99 13.27 -14.41
C ILE A 62 21.37 13.29 -13.76
N LYS A 63 22.32 14.04 -14.33
CA LYS A 63 23.74 14.01 -13.90
C LYS A 63 23.99 14.76 -12.59
N GLU A 64 23.21 15.78 -12.31
CA GLU A 64 23.38 16.66 -11.16
C GLU A 64 22.27 16.40 -10.14
N ASP A 65 21.02 16.79 -10.45
CA ASP A 65 19.93 16.80 -9.47
C ASP A 65 19.59 15.39 -8.94
N ILE A 66 19.44 14.40 -9.83
CA ILE A 66 19.12 13.02 -9.47
C ILE A 66 20.31 12.36 -8.78
N LYS A 67 21.54 12.63 -9.22
CA LYS A 67 22.74 12.16 -8.53
C LYS A 67 22.80 12.67 -7.09
N SER A 68 22.65 13.98 -6.90
CA SER A 68 22.60 14.60 -5.57
C SER A 68 21.42 14.06 -4.75
N TYR A 69 20.27 13.83 -5.38
CA TYR A 69 19.11 13.21 -4.74
C TYR A 69 19.43 11.81 -4.22
N ILE A 70 19.96 10.92 -5.06
CA ILE A 70 20.36 9.55 -4.68
C ILE A 70 21.33 9.59 -3.51
N GLN A 71 22.38 10.41 -3.60
CA GLN A 71 23.38 10.55 -2.55
C GLN A 71 22.77 11.04 -1.23
N SER A 72 21.86 12.03 -1.29
CA SER A 72 21.16 12.55 -0.10
C SER A 72 20.26 11.52 0.60
N LYS A 73 19.89 10.46 -0.12
CA LYS A 73 19.05 9.36 0.38
C LYS A 73 19.85 8.10 0.72
N GLY A 74 21.19 8.15 0.63
CA GLY A 74 22.06 6.99 0.83
C GLY A 74 21.90 5.92 -0.25
N GLY A 75 21.40 6.29 -1.44
CA GLY A 75 21.28 5.38 -2.57
C GLY A 75 22.59 5.22 -3.35
N ASP A 76 22.59 4.29 -4.31
CA ASP A 76 23.75 3.92 -5.10
C ASP A 76 23.69 4.55 -6.50
N TRP A 77 24.52 5.58 -6.72
CA TRP A 77 24.64 6.23 -8.02
C TRP A 77 25.21 5.31 -9.10
N ASN A 78 26.11 4.39 -8.74
CA ASN A 78 26.68 3.46 -9.71
C ASN A 78 25.60 2.50 -10.21
N LEU A 79 24.81 1.92 -9.28
CA LEU A 79 23.67 1.07 -9.63
C LEU A 79 22.64 1.81 -10.52
N PHE A 80 22.43 3.11 -10.32
CA PHE A 80 21.56 3.91 -11.20
C PHE A 80 22.06 3.94 -12.65
N GLN A 81 23.37 3.97 -12.86
CA GLN A 81 24.00 4.05 -14.18
C GLN A 81 24.26 2.69 -14.83
N GLU A 82 24.31 1.62 -14.02
CA GLU A 82 24.61 0.28 -14.49
C GLU A 82 23.55 -0.31 -15.45
N ARG A 83 23.94 -1.37 -16.15
CA ARG A 83 23.07 -2.17 -17.04
C ARG A 83 22.96 -3.61 -16.56
N THR A 84 23.24 -3.84 -15.29
CA THR A 84 23.14 -5.13 -14.60
C THR A 84 21.71 -5.38 -14.15
N SER A 85 21.38 -6.62 -13.80
CA SER A 85 20.06 -6.92 -13.21
C SER A 85 19.89 -6.18 -11.88
N GLY A 86 18.70 -5.63 -11.66
CA GLY A 86 18.32 -4.74 -10.57
C GLY A 86 18.48 -3.27 -10.92
N ALA A 87 19.40 -2.90 -11.81
CA ALA A 87 19.72 -1.50 -12.13
C ALA A 87 18.56 -0.79 -12.85
N PHE A 88 17.82 -1.50 -13.70
CA PHE A 88 16.75 -0.91 -14.50
C PHE A 88 15.54 -0.55 -13.63
N ASP A 89 15.10 -1.49 -12.77
CA ASP A 89 14.00 -1.25 -11.85
C ASP A 89 14.40 -0.23 -10.76
N TYR A 90 15.67 -0.25 -10.32
CA TYR A 90 16.22 0.74 -9.41
C TYR A 90 16.15 2.16 -10.00
N ARG A 91 16.52 2.33 -11.27
CA ARG A 91 16.44 3.61 -11.98
C ARG A 91 15.00 4.13 -12.09
N ALA A 92 14.06 3.26 -12.49
CA ALA A 92 12.65 3.63 -12.58
C ALA A 92 12.07 4.05 -11.22
N ASN A 93 12.46 3.33 -10.17
CA ASN A 93 12.13 3.64 -8.79
C ASN A 93 12.70 5.02 -8.40
N ILE A 94 13.99 5.28 -8.60
CA ILE A 94 14.61 6.57 -8.28
C ILE A 94 13.91 7.74 -8.97
N ILE A 95 13.62 7.64 -10.27
CA ILE A 95 13.01 8.73 -11.05
C ILE A 95 11.61 9.05 -10.56
N ARG A 96 10.78 8.03 -10.33
CA ARG A 96 9.47 8.22 -9.71
C ARG A 96 9.63 8.92 -8.34
N THR A 97 10.74 8.69 -7.61
CA THR A 97 10.98 9.27 -6.24
C THR A 97 11.31 10.73 -6.33
N TYR A 98 12.23 11.00 -7.24
CA TYR A 98 12.70 12.33 -7.49
C TYR A 98 11.52 13.23 -7.89
N VAL A 99 10.72 12.82 -8.88
CA VAL A 99 9.61 13.66 -9.36
C VAL A 99 8.60 13.94 -8.27
N SER A 100 8.17 12.93 -7.52
CA SER A 100 7.06 13.16 -6.58
C SER A 100 7.49 13.87 -5.28
N GLU A 101 8.79 13.90 -4.93
CA GLU A 101 9.31 14.69 -3.79
C GLU A 101 9.67 16.12 -4.20
N THR A 102 10.06 16.33 -5.46
CA THR A 102 10.58 17.63 -5.92
C THR A 102 9.58 18.44 -6.73
N ILE A 103 8.53 17.82 -7.27
CA ILE A 103 7.52 18.46 -8.12
C ILE A 103 6.17 18.46 -7.41
N LYS A 104 5.68 19.65 -7.06
CA LYS A 104 4.39 19.83 -6.39
C LYS A 104 3.23 19.53 -7.34
N TYR A 105 2.31 18.67 -6.92
CA TYR A 105 1.02 18.53 -7.59
C TYR A 105 0.20 19.80 -7.42
N ALA A 106 -0.13 20.47 -8.52
CA ALA A 106 -0.95 21.67 -8.53
C ALA A 106 -1.84 21.65 -9.77
N GLY A 107 -3.14 21.41 -9.59
CA GLY A 107 -4.11 21.61 -10.67
C GLY A 107 -4.36 23.10 -10.87
N LYS A 108 -4.19 23.62 -12.09
CA LYS A 108 -4.60 25.01 -12.37
C LYS A 108 -6.10 25.04 -12.71
N GLY A 109 -6.80 26.02 -12.17
CA GLY A 109 -8.14 26.38 -12.67
C GLY A 109 -8.00 27.19 -13.95
N GLY A 110 -8.79 26.87 -14.98
CA GLY A 110 -8.79 27.60 -16.26
C GLY A 110 -8.08 26.89 -17.41
N SER A 111 -7.61 27.65 -18.42
CA SER A 111 -6.90 27.07 -19.57
C SER A 111 -5.47 26.68 -19.19
N ASP A 112 -5.26 25.42 -18.81
CA ASP A 112 -3.93 24.89 -18.49
C ASP A 112 -3.25 24.40 -19.80
N PRO A 113 -2.19 25.07 -20.29
CA PRO A 113 -1.32 24.45 -21.29
C PRO A 113 -0.53 23.32 -20.64
N TRP A 114 -0.61 22.13 -21.24
CA TRP A 114 0.31 21.03 -20.91
C TRP A 114 1.74 21.52 -20.97
N GLN A 115 2.50 21.27 -19.91
CA GLN A 115 3.88 21.70 -19.75
C GLN A 115 4.83 20.71 -20.42
N PHE A 116 5.94 21.22 -20.93
CA PHE A 116 7.05 20.37 -21.32
C PHE A 116 7.80 19.92 -20.04
N PRO A 117 8.46 18.75 -20.06
CA PRO A 117 9.24 18.24 -18.94
C PRO A 117 10.21 19.25 -18.31
N ASP A 118 10.91 20.04 -19.13
CA ASP A 118 11.84 21.08 -18.69
C ASP A 118 11.14 22.27 -18.01
N GLU A 119 9.97 22.67 -18.51
CA GLU A 119 9.11 23.64 -17.84
C GLU A 119 8.62 23.12 -16.48
N THR A 120 8.20 21.85 -16.39
CA THR A 120 7.79 21.24 -15.10
C THR A 120 8.96 21.20 -14.11
N LEU A 121 10.18 20.90 -14.57
CA LEU A 121 11.40 20.96 -13.73
C LEU A 121 11.73 22.38 -13.29
N PHE A 122 11.47 23.39 -14.12
CA PHE A 122 11.71 24.79 -13.79
C PHE A 122 10.66 25.34 -12.82
N LEU A 123 9.37 25.07 -13.10
CA LEU A 123 8.23 25.50 -12.28
C LEU A 123 8.09 24.72 -10.97
N LYS A 124 8.76 23.56 -10.86
CA LYS A 124 8.66 22.63 -9.72
C LYS A 124 7.21 22.27 -9.35
N SER A 125 6.30 22.35 -10.32
CA SER A 125 4.89 22.06 -10.14
C SER A 125 4.19 21.73 -11.45
N GLY A 126 3.17 20.87 -11.35
CA GLY A 126 2.34 20.42 -12.48
C GLY A 126 1.27 19.47 -11.98
N ASP A 127 0.28 19.16 -12.79
CA ASP A 127 -0.76 18.18 -12.47
C ASP A 127 -0.46 16.80 -13.09
N CYS A 128 -1.48 15.99 -13.37
CA CYS A 128 -1.27 14.58 -13.73
C CYS A 128 -0.54 14.44 -15.07
N GLU A 129 -0.89 15.27 -16.05
CA GLU A 129 -0.28 15.25 -17.37
C GLU A 129 1.18 15.69 -17.35
N ASP A 130 1.45 16.85 -16.74
CA ASP A 130 2.77 17.50 -16.68
C ASP A 130 3.79 16.56 -16.03
N ARG A 131 3.36 15.92 -14.93
CA ARG A 131 4.20 15.01 -14.17
C ARG A 131 4.37 13.66 -14.87
N ALA A 132 3.36 13.16 -15.59
CA ALA A 132 3.53 11.95 -16.40
C ALA A 132 4.52 12.17 -17.55
N PHE A 133 4.45 13.31 -18.23
CA PHE A 133 5.43 13.68 -19.26
C PHE A 133 6.84 13.74 -18.69
N LEU A 134 7.02 14.40 -17.54
CA LEU A 134 8.32 14.48 -16.89
C LEU A 134 8.86 13.11 -16.48
N ILE A 135 8.04 12.25 -15.85
CA ILE A 135 8.45 10.91 -15.44
C ILE A 135 8.90 10.10 -16.65
N ALA A 136 8.08 10.00 -17.69
CA ALA A 136 8.40 9.24 -18.89
C ALA A 136 9.68 9.76 -19.58
N SER A 137 9.82 11.08 -19.68
CA SER A 137 11.00 11.73 -20.25
C SER A 137 12.27 11.43 -19.47
N LEU A 138 12.23 11.50 -18.13
CA LEU A 138 13.37 11.13 -17.29
C LEU A 138 13.71 9.64 -17.37
N LEU A 139 12.71 8.74 -17.44
CA LEU A 139 12.96 7.31 -17.66
C LEU A 139 13.71 7.11 -18.97
N ILE A 140 13.22 7.69 -20.07
CA ILE A 140 13.85 7.57 -21.38
C ILE A 140 15.25 8.18 -21.38
N ALA A 141 15.40 9.41 -20.88
CA ALA A 141 16.67 10.12 -20.81
C ALA A 141 17.70 9.45 -19.88
N SER A 142 17.26 8.62 -18.93
CA SER A 142 18.12 7.82 -18.07
C SER A 142 18.59 6.51 -18.72
N GLY A 143 18.20 6.27 -19.97
CA GLY A 143 18.62 5.11 -20.77
C GLY A 143 17.65 3.92 -20.69
N ILE A 144 16.43 4.10 -20.17
CA ILE A 144 15.37 3.10 -20.33
C ILE A 144 14.82 3.23 -21.75
N SER A 145 14.78 2.12 -22.49
CA SER A 145 14.19 2.11 -23.84
C SER A 145 12.78 2.69 -23.82
N SER A 146 12.48 3.59 -24.76
CA SER A 146 11.14 4.17 -24.89
C SER A 146 10.08 3.13 -25.26
N TYR A 147 10.48 1.95 -25.75
CA TYR A 147 9.57 0.81 -25.95
C TYR A 147 9.17 0.11 -24.64
N ASN A 148 9.90 0.35 -23.55
CA ASN A 148 9.57 -0.11 -22.21
C ASN A 148 8.86 0.96 -21.37
N VAL A 149 8.44 2.08 -21.99
CA VAL A 149 7.71 3.16 -21.31
C VAL A 149 6.46 3.49 -22.12
N ARG A 150 5.35 3.72 -21.45
CA ARG A 150 4.11 4.26 -22.03
C ARG A 150 3.59 5.36 -21.14
N VAL A 151 3.19 6.48 -21.75
CA VAL A 151 2.25 7.39 -21.11
C VAL A 151 0.85 6.93 -21.52
N ALA A 152 0.02 6.68 -20.52
CA ALA A 152 -1.35 6.23 -20.71
C ALA A 152 -2.31 7.38 -20.45
N LEU A 153 -3.17 7.64 -21.44
CA LEU A 153 -4.26 8.59 -21.36
C LEU A 153 -5.58 7.82 -21.29
N GLY A 154 -6.35 8.06 -20.24
CA GLY A 154 -7.59 7.33 -20.02
C GLY A 154 -8.37 7.83 -18.83
N ARG A 155 -9.03 6.90 -18.15
CA ARG A 155 -9.88 7.21 -17.00
C ARG A 155 -9.54 6.36 -15.79
N VAL A 156 -9.68 6.96 -14.62
CA VAL A 156 -9.70 6.27 -13.34
C VAL A 156 -11.15 6.24 -12.86
N LYS A 157 -11.72 5.06 -12.70
CA LYS A 157 -13.03 4.89 -12.06
C LYS A 157 -12.85 4.58 -10.59
N THR A 158 -13.55 5.31 -9.73
CA THR A 158 -13.62 4.99 -8.31
C THR A 158 -14.80 4.07 -8.01
N SER A 159 -14.82 3.43 -6.83
CA SER A 159 -15.94 2.56 -6.41
C SER A 159 -17.27 3.28 -6.23
N ASP A 160 -17.29 4.62 -6.20
CA ASP A 160 -18.52 5.42 -6.22
C ASP A 160 -19.08 5.60 -7.63
N ASN A 161 -18.54 4.87 -8.60
CA ASN A 161 -18.84 4.99 -10.02
C ASN A 161 -18.43 6.36 -10.61
N ASP A 162 -17.67 7.16 -9.86
CA ASP A 162 -17.10 8.40 -10.35
C ASP A 162 -15.92 8.07 -11.28
N SER A 163 -16.05 8.49 -12.54
CA SER A 163 -15.00 8.40 -13.54
C SER A 163 -14.29 9.73 -13.66
N TYR A 164 -12.97 9.71 -13.58
CA TYR A 164 -12.10 10.87 -13.73
C TYR A 164 -11.16 10.66 -14.91
N ASP A 165 -10.92 11.69 -15.70
CA ASP A 165 -9.86 11.67 -16.71
C ASP A 165 -8.51 11.78 -15.99
N HIS A 166 -7.54 10.97 -16.43
CA HIS A 166 -6.22 10.88 -15.78
C HIS A 166 -5.14 10.50 -16.80
N MET A 167 -3.91 10.91 -16.52
CA MET A 167 -2.72 10.50 -17.26
C MET A 167 -1.73 9.88 -16.29
N TRP A 168 -1.14 8.75 -16.68
CA TRP A 168 -0.18 8.01 -15.85
C TRP A 168 0.92 7.38 -16.71
N VAL A 169 1.97 6.86 -16.07
CA VAL A 169 3.06 6.18 -16.77
C VAL A 169 2.98 4.68 -16.50
N MET A 170 3.21 3.86 -17.52
CA MET A 170 3.50 2.45 -17.38
C MET A 170 4.95 2.23 -17.79
N TYR A 171 5.69 1.40 -17.07
CA TYR A 171 7.00 0.93 -17.50
C TYR A 171 7.06 -0.59 -17.46
N LYS A 172 7.84 -1.19 -18.37
CA LYS A 172 8.04 -2.64 -18.41
C LYS A 172 9.29 -2.98 -17.59
N ASN A 173 9.12 -3.68 -16.47
CA ASN A 173 10.21 -4.03 -15.57
C ASN A 173 11.19 -5.05 -16.19
N GLU A 174 12.27 -5.37 -15.48
CA GLU A 174 13.28 -6.33 -15.95
C GLU A 174 12.73 -7.73 -16.27
N LYS A 175 11.62 -8.11 -15.64
CA LYS A 175 10.93 -9.39 -15.87
C LYS A 175 9.94 -9.34 -17.04
N GLY A 176 9.81 -8.20 -17.72
CA GLY A 176 8.90 -8.02 -18.84
C GLY A 176 7.46 -7.68 -18.43
N HIS A 177 7.20 -7.35 -17.16
CA HIS A 177 5.86 -7.00 -16.68
C HIS A 177 5.63 -5.49 -16.70
N TRP A 178 4.45 -5.07 -17.15
CA TRP A 178 4.03 -3.68 -17.11
C TRP A 178 3.63 -3.25 -15.70
N MET A 179 4.25 -2.17 -15.24
CA MET A 179 4.14 -1.62 -13.91
C MET A 179 3.62 -0.18 -13.97
N LEU A 180 2.63 0.13 -13.13
CA LEU A 180 2.06 1.47 -13.01
C LEU A 180 3.01 2.40 -12.23
N ILE A 181 3.27 3.57 -12.78
CA ILE A 181 3.89 4.72 -12.12
C ILE A 181 2.89 5.87 -12.08
N GLU A 182 2.64 6.33 -10.86
CA GLU A 182 1.68 7.38 -10.60
C GLU A 182 2.27 8.80 -10.55
N PRO A 183 1.70 9.77 -11.30
CA PRO A 183 2.08 11.17 -11.22
C PRO A 183 1.53 12.03 -10.07
N LEU A 184 0.60 11.58 -9.22
CA LEU A 184 0.06 12.41 -8.12
C LEU A 184 1.07 12.64 -6.94
N ILE A 185 0.79 13.55 -5.97
CA ILE A 185 1.63 13.91 -4.77
C ILE A 185 1.66 12.91 -3.61
N VAL A 186 2.81 12.90 -2.95
CA VAL A 186 2.95 12.29 -1.63
C VAL A 186 2.99 13.29 -0.55
N ARG A 187 2.08 13.13 0.40
CA ARG A 187 2.23 13.94 1.61
C ARG A 187 3.17 13.29 2.59
N ARG A 188 4.36 13.88 2.75
CA ARG A 188 4.90 14.15 4.09
C ARG A 188 3.91 15.05 4.83
N GLY A 189 3.56 14.67 6.06
CA GLY A 189 2.63 15.42 6.89
C GLY A 189 3.22 16.77 7.30
N ARG A 190 2.55 17.86 6.92
CA ARG A 190 2.47 19.09 7.72
C ARG A 190 1.05 19.62 7.61
N GLU A 191 0.41 19.74 8.75
CA GLU A 191 -0.83 20.48 8.94
C GLU A 191 -0.54 21.98 8.83
N ARG A 192 -1.47 22.72 8.22
CA ARG A 192 -1.98 23.96 8.80
C ARG A 192 -3.37 24.23 8.23
N ALA A 193 -4.18 24.79 9.13
CA ALA A 193 -5.60 25.02 9.05
C ALA A 193 -6.04 25.78 7.79
N ASP A 194 -7.18 25.37 7.23
CA ASP A 194 -8.36 26.23 7.36
C ASP A 194 -9.63 25.37 7.26
N MET A 195 -10.55 25.59 8.19
CA MET A 195 -11.87 24.97 8.22
C MET A 195 -12.86 25.92 7.53
N SER A 196 -13.47 25.47 6.43
CA SER A 196 -14.84 25.89 6.14
C SER A 196 -15.61 24.72 5.52
N GLY A 197 -16.81 24.52 6.03
CA GLY A 197 -17.54 23.25 5.97
C GLY A 197 -17.95 22.83 4.56
N ARG A 198 -17.72 21.55 4.30
CA ARG A 198 -18.61 20.66 3.53
C ARG A 198 -18.32 19.24 4.00
N GLU A 199 -19.34 18.55 4.47
CA GLU A 199 -19.29 17.16 4.91
C GLU A 199 -18.60 16.29 3.86
N TYR A 200 -17.40 15.82 4.19
CA TYR A 200 -16.63 14.91 3.35
C TYR A 200 -17.16 13.49 3.59
N ARG A 201 -18.19 13.09 2.84
CA ARG A 201 -18.65 11.69 2.76
C ARG A 201 -17.48 10.81 2.27
N ARG A 202 -16.80 10.13 3.20
CA ARG A 202 -15.73 9.17 2.91
C ARG A 202 -16.31 7.83 2.47
N SER A 203 -16.39 7.66 1.15
CA SER A 203 -16.57 6.39 0.46
C SER A 203 -15.27 5.59 0.35
N LYS A 204 -15.42 4.29 0.14
CA LYS A 204 -14.38 3.25 0.15
C LYS A 204 -13.85 3.08 -1.29
N THR A 205 -13.02 4.00 -1.80
CA THR A 205 -12.67 4.13 -3.23
C THR A 205 -11.72 3.03 -3.77
N MET A 206 -12.24 2.06 -4.53
CA MET A 206 -11.45 1.20 -5.44
C MET A 206 -11.12 1.99 -6.71
N ALA A 207 -9.90 1.96 -7.26
CA ALA A 207 -9.51 2.77 -8.42
C ALA A 207 -9.15 1.89 -9.63
N GLN A 208 -9.97 1.90 -10.67
CA GLN A 208 -9.77 1.12 -11.90
C GLN A 208 -9.18 2.01 -12.99
N TYR A 209 -7.99 1.66 -13.49
CA TYR A 209 -7.32 2.33 -14.60
C TYR A 209 -7.82 1.75 -15.92
N ILE A 210 -8.40 2.59 -16.76
CA ILE A 210 -8.95 2.22 -18.06
C ILE A 210 -8.19 3.04 -19.10
N PRO A 211 -7.15 2.48 -19.74
CA PRO A 211 -6.42 3.17 -20.79
C PRO A 211 -7.31 3.28 -22.03
N SER A 212 -7.32 4.46 -22.65
CA SER A 212 -7.92 4.66 -23.96
C SER A 212 -6.82 4.75 -25.04
N TYR A 213 -5.71 5.41 -24.70
CA TYR A 213 -4.54 5.57 -25.56
C TYR A 213 -3.27 5.39 -24.76
N LEU A 214 -2.25 4.84 -25.41
CA LEU A 214 -0.89 4.73 -24.89
C LEU A 214 0.02 5.45 -25.88
N PHE A 215 1.09 6.08 -25.43
CA PHE A 215 2.09 6.60 -26.35
C PHE A 215 3.49 6.55 -25.75
N ASN A 216 4.47 6.53 -26.63
CA ASN A 216 5.86 6.84 -26.34
C ASN A 216 6.34 7.92 -27.33
N ASP A 217 7.65 8.13 -27.43
CA ASP A 217 8.24 9.11 -28.35
C ASP A 217 8.10 8.72 -29.84
N ALA A 218 7.75 7.47 -30.14
CA ALA A 218 7.65 6.95 -31.49
C ALA A 218 6.20 6.80 -31.98
N HIS A 219 5.30 6.27 -31.14
CA HIS A 219 3.95 5.88 -31.55
C HIS A 219 2.89 6.30 -30.54
N LEU A 220 1.68 6.49 -31.06
CA LEU A 220 0.43 6.59 -30.31
C LEU A 220 -0.40 5.35 -30.64
N TRP A 221 -0.86 4.65 -29.62
CA TRP A 221 -1.69 3.46 -29.74
C TRP A 221 -3.07 3.66 -29.13
N ILE A 222 -4.06 3.02 -29.72
CA ILE A 222 -5.36 2.72 -29.10
C ILE A 222 -5.24 1.49 -28.22
N VAL A 223 -5.96 1.48 -27.10
CA VAL A 223 -6.31 0.24 -26.37
C VAL A 223 -7.80 -0.06 -26.58
N LYS A 224 -8.11 -1.21 -27.17
CA LYS A 224 -9.47 -1.64 -27.49
C LYS A 224 -10.14 -2.19 -26.24
N HIS A 225 -11.35 -1.70 -25.96
CA HIS A 225 -12.17 -2.17 -24.84
C HIS A 225 -13.67 -1.98 -25.14
N ASN A 226 -14.53 -2.73 -24.45
CA ASN A 226 -15.98 -2.75 -24.69
C ASN A 226 -16.71 -1.43 -24.34
N GLU A 227 -16.05 -0.47 -23.71
CA GLU A 227 -16.63 0.87 -23.48
C GLU A 227 -16.51 1.76 -24.72
N LYS A 228 -17.51 2.64 -24.93
CA LYS A 228 -17.53 3.60 -26.05
C LYS A 228 -16.26 4.47 -26.03
N GLN A 229 -15.35 4.20 -26.97
CA GLN A 229 -14.08 4.90 -27.05
C GLN A 229 -14.29 6.34 -27.50
N ARG A 230 -13.75 7.29 -26.73
CA ARG A 230 -13.71 8.69 -27.15
C ARG A 230 -12.61 8.85 -28.20
N GLN A 231 -12.89 9.61 -29.27
CA GLN A 231 -11.86 10.01 -30.22
C GLN A 231 -10.75 10.77 -29.49
N PHE A 232 -9.50 10.59 -29.91
CA PHE A 232 -8.33 11.19 -29.28
C PHE A 232 -8.50 12.70 -29.10
N GLN A 233 -8.98 13.37 -30.15
CA GLN A 233 -9.29 14.82 -30.18
C GLN A 233 -10.34 15.25 -29.14
N ALA A 234 -11.30 14.39 -28.81
CA ALA A 234 -12.32 14.68 -27.81
C ALA A 234 -11.80 14.49 -26.38
N MET A 235 -10.81 13.62 -26.16
CA MET A 235 -10.23 13.40 -24.84
C MET A 235 -9.21 14.46 -24.46
N ILE A 236 -8.50 15.02 -25.42
CA ILE A 236 -7.60 16.17 -25.20
C ILE A 236 -8.37 17.50 -25.14
N GLY A 237 -9.70 17.47 -25.27
CA GLY A 237 -10.60 18.60 -25.12
C GLY A 237 -10.72 19.07 -23.66
N ARG A 238 -10.86 20.39 -23.47
CA ARG A 238 -10.59 21.18 -22.25
C ARG A 238 -11.46 20.92 -20.99
N ASN A 239 -12.26 19.86 -20.93
CA ASN A 239 -13.19 19.60 -19.81
C ASN A 239 -12.90 18.25 -19.12
N TRP A 240 -11.72 18.11 -18.51
CA TRP A 240 -11.35 16.92 -17.74
C TRP A 240 -12.01 16.94 -16.36
N LYS A 241 -12.67 15.84 -15.98
CA LYS A 241 -13.06 15.60 -14.59
C LYS A 241 -11.82 15.05 -13.87
N LYS A 242 -11.01 15.91 -13.24
CA LYS A 242 -9.70 15.55 -12.67
C LYS A 242 -9.81 14.72 -11.36
N PHE A 243 -8.99 13.70 -11.21
CA PHE A 243 -8.94 12.81 -10.03
C PHE A 243 -8.13 13.42 -8.86
N ASN A 244 -8.61 13.27 -7.61
CA ASN A 244 -7.91 13.70 -6.38
C ASN A 244 -7.83 12.53 -5.37
N PRO A 245 -6.63 12.01 -5.04
CA PRO A 245 -6.43 10.79 -4.29
C PRO A 245 -6.21 11.06 -2.79
N LYS A 246 -7.25 10.82 -1.97
CA LYS A 246 -7.06 10.51 -0.54
C LYS A 246 -7.32 9.01 -0.34
N PHE A 247 -6.32 8.30 0.21
CA PHE A 247 -6.38 7.03 1.00
C PHE A 247 -5.90 5.70 0.36
N ALA A 248 -5.01 4.99 1.09
CA ALA A 248 -4.97 3.53 1.40
C ALA A 248 -3.55 3.08 1.85
N GLY A 249 -3.43 2.56 3.10
CA GLY A 249 -2.21 2.00 3.70
C GLY A 249 -1.73 2.60 5.04
N GLU A 250 -2.61 3.32 5.75
CA GLU A 250 -2.23 4.13 6.91
C GLU A 250 -2.22 3.35 8.25
N VAL A 251 -2.79 2.15 8.39
CA VAL A 251 -3.09 1.59 9.73
C VAL A 251 -1.87 1.03 10.48
N HIS A 252 -1.03 0.20 9.89
CA HIS A 252 0.16 -0.34 10.58
C HIS A 252 1.25 0.70 10.79
N GLN A 253 1.46 1.51 9.76
CA GLN A 253 2.35 2.65 9.86
C GLN A 253 1.88 3.64 10.94
N THR A 254 0.57 3.90 11.07
CA THR A 254 0.06 4.73 12.17
C THR A 254 0.25 4.07 13.52
N ILE A 255 0.11 2.75 13.66
CA ILE A 255 0.45 2.03 14.90
C ILE A 255 1.91 2.25 15.28
N LEU A 256 2.84 2.07 14.35
CA LEU A 256 4.28 2.30 14.58
C LEU A 256 4.56 3.76 14.98
N ASN A 257 4.02 4.72 14.22
CA ASN A 257 4.24 6.15 14.48
C ASN A 257 3.63 6.60 15.81
N MET A 258 2.45 6.08 16.18
CA MET A 258 1.85 6.32 17.49
C MET A 258 2.68 5.69 18.61
N ALA A 259 3.18 4.48 18.40
CA ALA A 259 4.00 3.76 19.36
C ALA A 259 5.31 4.52 19.63
N LEU A 260 5.93 5.04 18.58
CA LEU A 260 7.23 5.72 18.64
C LEU A 260 7.13 7.25 18.77
N LYS A 261 5.94 7.80 19.05
CA LYS A 261 5.79 9.25 19.28
C LYS A 261 6.73 9.72 20.39
N GLY A 262 7.64 10.64 20.06
CA GLY A 262 8.71 11.13 20.96
C GLY A 262 10.08 10.49 20.75
N ALA A 263 10.22 9.57 19.79
CA ALA A 263 11.52 9.05 19.36
C ALA A 263 12.38 10.05 18.61
N ASP A 264 13.64 9.66 18.49
CA ASP A 264 14.51 10.21 17.46
C ASP A 264 13.82 10.12 16.09
N GLU A 265 13.63 11.30 15.48
CA GLU A 265 12.89 11.45 14.25
C GLU A 265 13.59 10.75 13.07
N SER A 266 14.91 10.62 13.10
CA SER A 266 15.67 9.89 12.06
C SER A 266 15.41 8.39 12.11
N ILE A 267 15.24 7.81 13.31
CA ILE A 267 14.88 6.40 13.49
C ILE A 267 13.45 6.16 13.00
N ILE A 268 12.49 7.02 13.37
CA ILE A 268 11.11 6.95 12.87
C ILE A 268 11.08 7.04 11.33
N GLN A 269 11.86 7.96 10.75
CA GLN A 269 11.91 8.11 9.29
C GLN A 269 12.47 6.86 8.59
N ARG A 270 13.53 6.25 9.13
CA ARG A 270 14.10 5.00 8.61
C ARG A 270 13.13 3.83 8.76
N LEU A 271 12.47 3.73 9.91
CA LEU A 271 11.48 2.68 10.18
C LEU A 271 10.25 2.79 9.29
N ASN A 272 9.75 4.02 9.08
CA ASN A 272 8.68 4.28 8.12
C ASN A 272 9.06 3.87 6.70
N GLY A 273 10.35 3.85 6.35
CA GLY A 273 10.86 3.34 5.07
C GLY A 273 10.68 1.82 4.88
N TYR A 274 10.36 1.04 5.92
CA TYR A 274 10.04 -0.39 5.79
C TYR A 274 8.52 -0.63 5.64
N PHE A 275 7.68 0.25 6.20
CA PHE A 275 6.22 0.29 5.98
C PHE A 275 5.84 1.14 4.76
N HIS A 276 6.85 1.63 4.05
CA HIS A 276 6.73 2.34 2.80
C HIS A 276 7.89 1.94 1.91
N LYS A 277 7.60 1.30 0.77
CA LYS A 277 8.22 1.84 -0.44
C LYS A 277 7.44 3.07 -0.86
N ALA A 278 7.85 4.23 -0.32
CA ALA A 278 7.81 5.41 -1.14
C ALA A 278 8.83 5.12 -2.23
N VAL A 279 8.35 4.78 -3.40
CA VAL A 279 8.37 5.87 -4.34
C VAL A 279 7.02 6.52 -4.43
N LEU A 280 6.72 7.17 -3.34
CA LEU A 280 5.77 8.21 -3.26
C LEU A 280 4.26 7.86 -3.31
N LYS A 281 3.62 7.89 -2.11
CA LYS A 281 2.18 8.01 -1.75
C LYS A 281 1.25 8.72 -2.78
N THR A 282 0.91 8.11 -3.92
CA THR A 282 -0.25 8.69 -4.62
C THR A 282 -1.14 7.88 -5.51
N ILE A 283 -0.82 6.68 -5.97
CA ILE A 283 -1.85 5.77 -6.49
C ILE A 283 -1.43 4.35 -6.20
N GLY A 284 -2.41 3.57 -5.73
CA GLY A 284 -2.33 2.13 -5.57
C GLY A 284 -1.74 1.69 -4.23
N PRO A 285 -2.21 0.57 -3.67
CA PRO A 285 -2.08 0.26 -2.25
C PRO A 285 -0.62 0.13 -1.83
N ILE A 286 -0.36 0.67 -0.63
CA ILE A 286 0.88 0.46 0.10
C ILE A 286 0.99 -1.05 0.33
N VAL A 287 1.94 -1.65 -0.39
CA VAL A 287 2.53 -2.93 0.01
C VAL A 287 3.57 -2.53 1.04
N ASP A 288 3.45 -3.02 2.28
CA ASP A 288 4.55 -2.86 3.23
C ASP A 288 5.78 -3.50 2.57
N ASP A 289 6.96 -2.88 2.61
CA ASP A 289 8.16 -3.46 1.94
C ASP A 289 8.52 -4.82 2.58
N ILE A 290 8.00 -5.04 3.80
CA ILE A 290 7.90 -6.30 4.54
C ILE A 290 7.20 -7.40 3.72
N ASP A 291 6.10 -7.08 3.03
CA ASP A 291 5.30 -8.02 2.22
C ASP A 291 5.91 -8.28 0.83
N ARG A 292 6.99 -7.57 0.46
CA ARG A 292 7.74 -7.79 -0.79
C ARG A 292 8.87 -8.81 -0.65
N ARG A 293 9.20 -9.22 0.57
CA ARG A 293 10.00 -10.43 0.80
C ARG A 293 9.13 -11.65 0.48
N THR A 294 9.71 -12.83 0.30
CA THR A 294 8.92 -14.08 0.19
C THR A 294 7.97 -14.15 1.39
N TYR A 295 6.66 -14.13 1.12
CA TYR A 295 5.60 -14.22 2.13
C TYR A 295 5.92 -15.30 3.17
N ASP A 296 5.92 -14.93 4.45
CA ASP A 296 6.13 -15.86 5.57
C ASP A 296 4.91 -15.78 6.49
N PRO A 297 4.10 -16.85 6.63
CA PRO A 297 2.88 -16.82 7.45
C PRO A 297 3.14 -16.50 8.93
N LEU A 298 4.38 -16.65 9.41
CA LEU A 298 4.79 -16.27 10.75
C LEU A 298 4.81 -14.74 10.97
N ASP A 299 5.09 -13.97 9.91
CA ASP A 299 5.15 -12.50 9.95
C ASP A 299 3.79 -11.83 9.93
N HIS A 300 2.80 -12.57 9.44
CA HIS A 300 1.42 -12.12 9.28
C HIS A 300 0.46 -12.73 10.30
N PHE A 301 0.97 -13.63 11.16
CA PHE A 301 0.16 -14.47 12.01
C PHE A 301 -0.95 -15.18 11.23
N ASP A 302 -0.65 -15.75 10.07
CA ASP A 302 -1.60 -16.53 9.30
C ASP A 302 -1.55 -18.02 9.70
N ASN A 303 -2.58 -18.77 9.32
CA ASN A 303 -2.63 -20.23 9.44
C ASN A 303 -2.44 -20.74 10.88
N GLY A 304 -2.81 -19.93 11.88
CA GLY A 304 -2.76 -20.29 13.30
C GLY A 304 -1.35 -20.51 13.84
N TYR A 305 -0.32 -19.91 13.26
CA TYR A 305 1.07 -19.96 13.75
C TYR A 305 1.33 -18.94 14.87
N ILE A 306 0.58 -19.05 15.97
CA ILE A 306 0.67 -18.08 17.07
C ILE A 306 2.01 -18.18 17.80
N LYS A 307 2.41 -19.39 18.21
CA LYS A 307 3.64 -19.56 18.99
C LYS A 307 4.87 -19.25 18.15
N GLU A 308 4.91 -19.79 16.95
CA GLU A 308 6.01 -19.68 15.99
C GLU A 308 6.20 -18.23 15.51
N GLY A 309 5.11 -17.50 15.28
CA GLY A 309 5.18 -16.07 14.95
C GLY A 309 5.81 -15.24 16.07
N TRP A 310 5.44 -15.51 17.33
CA TRP A 310 6.06 -14.85 18.49
C TRP A 310 7.52 -15.26 18.73
N GLU A 311 7.89 -16.51 18.46
CA GLU A 311 9.30 -16.93 18.47
C GLU A 311 10.11 -16.14 17.43
N GLN A 312 9.56 -15.91 16.23
CA GLN A 312 10.22 -15.11 15.20
C GLN A 312 10.31 -13.62 15.59
N ILE A 313 9.25 -13.03 16.16
CA ILE A 313 9.31 -11.67 16.73
C ILE A 313 10.44 -11.57 17.75
N ASN A 314 10.52 -12.52 18.70
CA ASN A 314 11.54 -12.49 19.74
C ASN A 314 12.97 -12.60 19.17
N ASN A 315 13.17 -13.43 18.14
CA ASN A 315 14.45 -13.54 17.45
C ASN A 315 14.85 -12.23 16.76
N ARG A 316 13.90 -11.55 16.11
CA ARG A 316 14.15 -10.23 15.49
C ARG A 316 14.41 -9.14 16.51
N LEU A 317 13.65 -9.10 17.60
CA LEU A 317 13.89 -8.15 18.69
C LEU A 317 15.26 -8.40 19.34
N LYS A 318 15.68 -9.67 19.48
CA LYS A 318 17.03 -10.02 19.92
C LYS A 318 18.09 -9.53 18.94
N SER A 319 17.89 -9.72 17.63
CA SER A 319 18.77 -9.19 16.59
C SER A 319 18.85 -7.66 16.65
N PHE A 320 17.70 -6.97 16.70
CA PHE A 320 17.62 -5.52 16.88
C PHE A 320 18.40 -5.04 18.10
N LYS A 321 18.27 -5.74 19.24
CA LYS A 321 18.97 -5.42 20.49
C LYS A 321 20.49 -5.51 20.39
N THR A 322 21.03 -6.36 19.52
CA THR A 322 22.49 -6.43 19.33
C THR A 322 23.06 -5.23 18.60
N ASN A 323 22.31 -4.64 17.67
CA ASN A 323 22.71 -3.43 16.95
C ASN A 323 21.47 -2.68 16.42
N ASN A 324 20.99 -1.70 17.19
CA ASN A 324 19.76 -0.99 16.84
C ASN A 324 19.86 -0.17 15.56
N GLU A 325 21.05 0.20 15.11
CA GLU A 325 21.21 0.99 13.87
C GLU A 325 21.21 0.11 12.61
N LYS A 326 21.87 -1.05 12.67
CA LYS A 326 21.99 -1.96 11.54
C LYS A 326 20.77 -2.84 11.35
N ASN A 327 20.11 -3.21 12.45
CA ASN A 327 19.03 -4.21 12.45
C ASN A 327 17.65 -3.56 12.64
N LEU A 328 17.44 -2.36 12.06
CA LEU A 328 16.14 -1.69 12.09
C LEU A 328 15.07 -2.42 11.27
N ASP A 329 15.48 -3.17 10.25
CA ASP A 329 14.57 -3.98 9.44
C ASP A 329 13.97 -5.12 10.28
N ASP A 330 14.78 -5.76 11.13
CA ASP A 330 14.30 -6.75 12.08
C ASP A 330 13.27 -6.15 13.06
N PHE A 331 13.51 -4.94 13.56
CA PHE A 331 12.51 -4.26 14.39
C PHE A 331 11.24 -3.92 13.60
N ALA A 332 11.36 -3.44 12.37
CA ALA A 332 10.20 -3.13 11.53
C ALA A 332 9.34 -4.37 11.29
N LEU A 333 9.96 -5.50 10.95
CA LEU A 333 9.29 -6.80 10.79
C LEU A 333 8.63 -7.26 12.10
N ALA A 334 9.30 -7.10 13.23
CA ALA A 334 8.71 -7.41 14.54
C ALA A 334 7.50 -6.51 14.85
N ALA A 335 7.60 -5.21 14.59
CA ALA A 335 6.53 -4.25 14.84
C ALA A 335 5.31 -4.51 13.95
N HIS A 336 5.54 -4.88 12.69
CA HIS A 336 4.51 -5.33 11.75
C HIS A 336 3.80 -6.56 12.27
N ALA A 337 4.55 -7.62 12.59
CA ALA A 337 4.00 -8.87 13.09
C ALA A 337 3.22 -8.69 14.40
N ILE A 338 3.67 -7.81 15.30
CA ILE A 338 2.92 -7.44 16.52
C ILE A 338 1.58 -6.80 16.14
N ALA A 339 1.54 -5.88 15.18
CA ALA A 339 0.29 -5.27 14.72
C ALA A 339 -0.65 -6.32 14.10
N ASP A 340 -0.12 -7.19 13.23
CA ASP A 340 -0.86 -8.28 12.61
C ASP A 340 -1.42 -9.26 13.64
N PHE A 341 -0.66 -9.60 14.68
CA PHE A 341 -1.15 -10.42 15.78
C PHE A 341 -2.44 -9.85 16.39
N TYR A 342 -2.47 -8.56 16.69
CA TYR A 342 -3.66 -7.94 17.30
C TYR A 342 -4.81 -7.79 16.30
N ALA A 343 -4.53 -7.64 15.00
CA ALA A 343 -5.53 -7.47 13.96
C ALA A 343 -6.18 -8.79 13.51
N HIS A 344 -5.38 -9.85 13.38
CA HIS A 344 -5.71 -11.07 12.65
C HIS A 344 -5.92 -12.30 13.52
N THR A 345 -5.73 -12.18 14.83
CA THR A 345 -5.98 -13.27 15.77
C THR A 345 -7.27 -13.09 16.56
N THR A 346 -7.73 -14.17 17.19
CA THR A 346 -8.85 -14.14 18.12
C THR A 346 -8.47 -13.60 19.50
N TYR A 347 -7.21 -13.20 19.72
CA TYR A 347 -6.72 -12.80 21.04
C TYR A 347 -7.62 -11.74 21.69
N VAL A 348 -7.81 -10.60 21.04
CA VAL A 348 -8.54 -9.46 21.62
C VAL A 348 -10.03 -9.75 21.83
N HIS A 349 -10.61 -10.67 21.05
CA HIS A 349 -11.99 -11.11 21.29
C HIS A 349 -12.14 -11.74 22.68
N PHE A 350 -11.12 -12.49 23.11
CA PHE A 350 -11.10 -13.18 24.40
C PHE A 350 -10.33 -12.44 25.50
N SER A 351 -9.67 -11.32 25.19
CA SER A 351 -8.83 -10.57 26.14
C SER A 351 -9.62 -9.85 27.23
N LYS A 352 -8.95 -9.61 28.36
CA LYS A 352 -9.36 -8.58 29.33
C LYS A 352 -9.20 -7.21 28.67
N ILE A 353 -10.24 -6.39 28.71
CA ILE A 353 -10.19 -5.00 28.22
C ILE A 353 -9.89 -4.09 29.40
N ILE A 354 -8.79 -3.37 29.32
CA ILE A 354 -8.41 -2.32 30.26
C ILE A 354 -9.08 -1.03 29.82
N LYS A 355 -9.96 -0.49 30.67
CA LYS A 355 -10.62 0.79 30.40
C LYS A 355 -9.61 1.94 30.51
N SER A 356 -9.79 2.94 29.67
CA SER A 356 -9.02 4.18 29.67
C SER A 356 -9.91 5.28 29.10
N GLU A 357 -9.69 6.53 29.53
CA GLU A 357 -10.37 7.71 29.00
C GLU A 357 -10.25 7.84 27.47
N LYS A 358 -9.21 7.23 26.88
CA LYS A 358 -8.96 7.21 25.43
C LYS A 358 -9.50 5.95 24.71
N GLY A 359 -10.55 5.34 25.27
CA GLY A 359 -11.30 4.26 24.61
C GLY A 359 -10.84 2.84 24.89
N GLY A 360 -9.93 2.65 25.85
CA GLY A 360 -9.48 1.34 26.35
C GLY A 360 -8.54 0.57 25.40
N TYR A 361 -8.02 -0.56 25.88
CA TYR A 361 -7.13 -1.46 25.14
C TYR A 361 -7.21 -2.88 25.68
N ALA A 362 -6.87 -3.86 24.86
CA ALA A 362 -6.70 -5.24 25.33
C ALA A 362 -5.45 -5.35 26.20
N GLN A 363 -5.50 -6.18 27.25
CA GLN A 363 -4.30 -6.61 27.98
C GLN A 363 -3.22 -7.05 26.99
N LEU A 364 -1.97 -6.66 27.22
CA LEU A 364 -0.90 -7.03 26.30
C LEU A 364 -0.65 -8.53 26.34
N TYR A 365 -0.39 -9.11 25.16
CA TYR A 365 -0.09 -10.52 25.03
C TYR A 365 1.28 -10.82 25.62
N ASP A 366 1.36 -11.93 26.36
CA ASP A 366 2.62 -12.45 26.87
C ASP A 366 2.83 -13.83 26.23
N PRO A 367 3.83 -13.99 25.32
CA PRO A 367 4.10 -15.27 24.70
C PRO A 367 4.57 -16.34 25.70
N GLN A 368 5.08 -15.96 26.87
CA GLN A 368 5.47 -16.90 27.93
C GLN A 368 4.27 -17.33 28.77
N ASN A 369 3.21 -16.51 28.80
CA ASN A 369 1.96 -16.83 29.47
C ASN A 369 0.72 -16.44 28.61
N PRO A 370 0.45 -17.17 27.51
CA PRO A 370 -0.56 -16.80 26.51
C PRO A 370 -1.98 -16.62 27.04
N ILE A 371 -2.30 -17.24 28.19
CA ILE A 371 -3.64 -17.23 28.79
C ILE A 371 -3.84 -16.11 29.81
N ALA A 372 -2.78 -15.53 30.37
CA ALA A 372 -2.89 -14.56 31.47
C ALA A 372 -3.71 -13.31 31.10
N GLY A 373 -3.61 -12.90 29.83
CA GLY A 373 -4.33 -11.74 29.31
C GLY A 373 -5.76 -12.01 28.87
N LEU A 374 -6.23 -13.26 28.93
CA LEU A 374 -7.58 -13.64 28.54
C LEU A 374 -8.58 -13.42 29.68
N ARG A 375 -9.76 -12.91 29.34
CA ARG A 375 -10.93 -12.82 30.22
C ARG A 375 -11.68 -14.15 30.24
N THR A 376 -11.72 -14.82 29.10
CA THR A 376 -12.43 -16.07 28.88
C THR A 376 -11.55 -17.02 28.08
N THR A 377 -11.57 -18.30 28.40
CA THR A 377 -10.89 -19.32 27.60
C THR A 377 -11.49 -19.35 26.19
N PRO A 378 -10.67 -19.39 25.11
CA PRO A 378 -11.17 -19.50 23.75
C PRO A 378 -12.04 -20.74 23.56
N ASP A 379 -13.26 -20.52 23.06
CA ASP A 379 -14.23 -21.56 22.77
C ASP A 379 -14.87 -21.31 21.40
N TYR A 380 -14.85 -22.34 20.57
CA TYR A 380 -15.30 -22.32 19.18
C TYR A 380 -16.48 -23.27 18.92
N SER A 381 -17.04 -23.82 19.99
CA SER A 381 -18.17 -24.75 19.97
C SER A 381 -19.48 -24.06 19.56
N SER A 382 -20.49 -24.87 19.26
CA SER A 382 -21.80 -24.32 18.90
C SER A 382 -22.41 -23.51 20.04
N GLY A 383 -22.98 -22.34 19.72
CA GLY A 383 -23.53 -21.39 20.69
C GLY A 383 -22.50 -20.50 21.39
N SER A 384 -21.20 -20.62 21.07
CA SER A 384 -20.19 -19.71 21.60
C SER A 384 -20.23 -18.34 20.91
N THR A 385 -19.60 -17.33 21.52
CA THR A 385 -19.47 -15.99 20.90
C THR A 385 -18.56 -15.94 19.68
N PHE A 386 -17.90 -17.06 19.35
CA PHE A 386 -17.02 -17.23 18.20
C PHE A 386 -17.19 -18.66 17.66
N GLU A 387 -18.39 -19.01 17.24
CA GLU A 387 -18.71 -20.36 16.76
C GLU A 387 -18.05 -20.65 15.40
N LEU A 388 -17.27 -21.74 15.31
CA LEU A 388 -16.67 -22.23 14.05
C LEU A 388 -17.36 -23.47 13.49
N THR A 389 -18.29 -24.08 14.24
CA THR A 389 -19.02 -25.28 13.83
C THR A 389 -20.12 -25.00 12.80
N GLY A 390 -20.57 -23.75 12.70
CA GLY A 390 -21.64 -23.32 11.81
C GLY A 390 -21.19 -22.98 10.38
N ASN A 391 -22.13 -22.39 9.62
CA ASN A 391 -21.91 -22.01 8.22
C ASN A 391 -21.41 -20.57 8.04
N ASP A 392 -21.20 -19.84 9.13
CA ASP A 392 -20.77 -18.45 9.08
C ASP A 392 -19.33 -18.29 8.59
N PHE A 393 -18.46 -19.23 8.93
CA PHE A 393 -17.06 -19.24 8.52
C PHE A 393 -16.80 -20.34 7.50
N SER A 394 -15.96 -20.00 6.52
CA SER A 394 -15.46 -20.96 5.55
C SER A 394 -14.39 -21.88 6.16
N ILE A 395 -14.14 -23.00 5.50
CA ILE A 395 -12.99 -23.88 5.68
C ILE A 395 -12.29 -24.10 4.34
N ASN A 396 -11.05 -24.56 4.35
CA ASN A 396 -10.38 -25.01 3.12
C ASN A 396 -10.92 -26.40 2.75
N SER A 397 -11.80 -26.43 1.74
CA SER A 397 -12.47 -27.65 1.29
C SER A 397 -11.53 -28.69 0.68
N PHE A 398 -10.29 -28.31 0.35
CA PHE A 398 -9.26 -29.25 -0.09
C PHE A 398 -8.79 -30.17 1.06
N PHE A 399 -8.83 -29.69 2.31
CA PHE A 399 -8.36 -30.42 3.48
C PHE A 399 -9.48 -30.90 4.40
N TRP A 400 -10.63 -30.22 4.42
CA TRP A 400 -11.73 -30.47 5.36
C TRP A 400 -13.07 -30.47 4.65
N ALA A 401 -13.94 -31.43 4.96
CA ALA A 401 -15.33 -31.39 4.52
C ALA A 401 -16.20 -30.56 5.49
N GLU A 402 -17.32 -30.03 5.02
CA GLU A 402 -18.27 -29.31 5.88
C GLU A 402 -18.75 -30.18 7.07
N THR A 403 -18.90 -31.49 6.86
CA THR A 403 -19.23 -32.45 7.92
C THR A 403 -18.15 -32.57 9.01
N ASP A 404 -16.91 -32.16 8.73
CA ASP A 404 -15.82 -32.19 9.70
C ASP A 404 -15.81 -30.97 10.62
N LYS A 405 -16.62 -29.93 10.36
CA LYS A 405 -16.68 -28.71 11.18
C LYS A 405 -16.97 -28.97 12.66
N ALA A 406 -17.73 -30.03 12.96
CA ALA A 406 -18.02 -30.45 14.33
C ALA A 406 -16.76 -30.83 15.13
N LYS A 407 -15.64 -31.16 14.46
CA LYS A 407 -14.36 -31.55 15.10
C LYS A 407 -13.46 -30.35 15.40
N ILE A 408 -13.76 -29.16 14.83
CA ILE A 408 -12.93 -27.94 14.96
C ILE A 408 -12.71 -27.54 16.42
N PRO A 409 -13.74 -27.55 17.30
CA PRO A 409 -13.56 -27.20 18.71
C PRO A 409 -12.50 -28.05 19.39
N ASP A 410 -12.44 -29.36 19.14
CA ASP A 410 -11.46 -30.25 19.76
C ASP A 410 -10.02 -29.97 19.29
N VAL A 411 -9.84 -29.52 18.05
CA VAL A 411 -8.51 -29.17 17.50
C VAL A 411 -7.96 -27.90 18.14
N TRP A 412 -8.83 -26.91 18.36
CA TRP A 412 -8.46 -25.54 18.73
C TRP A 412 -8.88 -25.14 20.15
N LYS A 413 -9.42 -26.07 20.94
CA LYS A 413 -9.92 -25.82 22.30
C LYS A 413 -8.89 -25.05 23.15
N GLY A 414 -9.32 -23.91 23.69
CA GLY A 414 -8.49 -23.07 24.57
C GLY A 414 -7.30 -22.40 23.89
N LYS A 415 -7.13 -22.54 22.57
CA LYS A 415 -6.03 -21.91 21.83
C LYS A 415 -6.50 -20.60 21.21
N ILE A 416 -5.60 -19.62 21.16
CA ILE A 416 -5.76 -18.48 20.28
C ILE A 416 -5.52 -18.97 18.85
N ILE A 417 -6.36 -18.53 17.91
CA ILE A 417 -6.19 -18.85 16.50
C ILE A 417 -6.06 -17.57 15.69
N SER A 418 -5.63 -17.73 14.45
CA SER A 418 -5.72 -16.71 13.42
C SER A 418 -6.36 -17.28 12.17
N GLY A 419 -6.64 -16.42 11.20
CA GLY A 419 -7.24 -16.87 9.97
C GLY A 419 -6.24 -17.57 9.07
N ARG A 420 -6.75 -18.48 8.23
CA ARG A 420 -5.97 -19.09 7.16
C ARG A 420 -5.79 -18.14 5.99
N TYR A 421 -4.65 -18.25 5.32
CA TYR A 421 -4.33 -17.49 4.13
C TYR A 421 -3.34 -18.24 3.24
N ALA A 422 -3.47 -18.01 1.92
CA ALA A 422 -2.59 -18.52 0.87
C ALA A 422 -2.38 -20.05 0.87
N GLN A 423 -3.34 -20.80 1.41
CA GLN A 423 -3.35 -22.24 1.33
C GLN A 423 -3.72 -22.70 -0.09
N GLU A 424 -3.22 -23.87 -0.49
CA GLU A 424 -3.55 -24.45 -1.79
C GLU A 424 -5.07 -24.62 -1.92
N LYS A 425 -5.63 -24.19 -3.07
CA LYS A 425 -7.05 -24.33 -3.46
C LYS A 425 -8.06 -23.69 -2.49
N ASP A 426 -7.62 -22.79 -1.62
CA ASP A 426 -8.45 -22.12 -0.60
C ASP A 426 -9.02 -20.76 -1.05
N SER A 427 -9.10 -20.55 -2.36
CA SER A 427 -9.44 -19.24 -2.89
C SER A 427 -10.93 -18.93 -2.76
N GLN A 428 -11.26 -17.93 -1.95
CA GLN A 428 -12.63 -17.44 -1.77
C GLN A 428 -13.10 -16.67 -3.01
N GLY A 429 -13.63 -17.38 -4.01
CA GLY A 429 -14.67 -16.95 -4.96
C GLY A 429 -14.36 -15.81 -5.94
N ASP A 430 -13.19 -15.19 -5.88
CA ASP A 430 -12.75 -14.14 -6.81
C ASP A 430 -11.48 -14.64 -7.51
N ILE A 431 -11.50 -14.78 -8.84
CA ILE A 431 -10.35 -15.24 -9.64
C ILE A 431 -9.10 -14.41 -9.34
N VAL A 432 -9.27 -13.12 -9.02
CA VAL A 432 -8.16 -12.21 -8.66
C VAL A 432 -7.60 -12.49 -7.26
N LYS A 433 -8.45 -12.81 -6.27
CA LYS A 433 -7.98 -13.22 -4.93
C LYS A 433 -7.29 -14.57 -4.98
N SER A 434 -7.83 -15.47 -5.80
CA SER A 434 -7.23 -16.78 -6.11
C SER A 434 -5.81 -16.65 -6.67
N VAL A 435 -5.58 -15.66 -7.53
CA VAL A 435 -4.26 -15.40 -8.16
C VAL A 435 -3.30 -14.67 -7.22
N ILE A 436 -3.78 -13.75 -6.36
CA ILE A 436 -2.94 -13.08 -5.36
C ILE A 436 -2.52 -14.05 -4.25
N GLU A 437 -3.45 -14.87 -3.75
CA GLU A 437 -3.15 -15.97 -2.83
C GLU A 437 -2.23 -17.01 -3.49
N ALA A 438 -2.37 -17.27 -4.80
CA ALA A 438 -1.44 -18.14 -5.53
C ALA A 438 -0.03 -17.55 -5.71
N CYS A 439 0.13 -16.22 -5.70
CA CYS A 439 1.43 -15.54 -5.75
C CYS A 439 2.14 -15.52 -4.38
N ASN A 440 1.38 -15.58 -3.28
CA ASN A 440 1.91 -15.64 -1.92
C ASN A 440 2.13 -17.10 -1.50
N LYS A 441 3.14 -17.77 -2.07
CA LYS A 441 3.34 -19.19 -1.79
C LYS A 441 3.82 -19.40 -0.35
N ILE A 442 3.03 -20.13 0.46
CA ILE A 442 3.46 -20.63 1.77
C ILE A 442 4.79 -21.39 1.59
N PRO A 443 5.84 -21.09 2.37
CA PRO A 443 7.10 -21.82 2.29
C PRO A 443 6.91 -23.33 2.43
N ASP A 444 7.56 -24.12 1.57
CA ASP A 444 7.38 -25.58 1.48
C ASP A 444 7.55 -26.31 2.82
N ARG A 445 8.35 -25.76 3.75
CA ARG A 445 8.54 -26.30 5.11
C ARG A 445 7.24 -26.40 5.90
N PHE A 446 6.32 -25.45 5.72
CA PHE A 446 5.03 -25.43 6.39
C PHE A 446 4.03 -26.36 5.71
N LEU A 447 4.00 -26.39 4.38
CA LEU A 447 3.15 -27.30 3.61
C LEU A 447 3.44 -28.78 3.91
N LYS A 448 4.71 -29.11 4.20
CA LYS A 448 5.16 -30.46 4.55
C LYS A 448 4.98 -30.82 6.03
N ALA A 449 4.52 -29.88 6.87
CA ALA A 449 4.30 -30.15 8.29
C ALA A 449 3.12 -31.12 8.47
N LYS A 450 3.29 -32.13 9.33
CA LYS A 450 2.29 -33.21 9.52
C LYS A 450 0.92 -32.70 9.97
N ASP A 451 0.87 -31.55 10.62
CA ASP A 451 -0.34 -30.93 11.15
C ASP A 451 -0.89 -29.80 10.28
N PHE A 452 -0.26 -29.50 9.13
CA PHE A 452 -0.68 -28.41 8.24
C PHE A 452 -2.14 -28.56 7.78
N TYR A 453 -2.58 -29.79 7.49
CA TYR A 453 -3.96 -30.07 7.11
C TYR A 453 -4.98 -29.55 8.14
N LYS A 454 -4.64 -29.56 9.45
CA LYS A 454 -5.52 -29.05 10.50
C LYS A 454 -5.76 -27.54 10.37
N LYS A 455 -4.80 -26.79 9.81
CA LYS A 455 -4.93 -25.35 9.58
C LYS A 455 -5.98 -25.02 8.52
N GLY A 456 -6.38 -25.98 7.68
CA GLY A 456 -7.50 -25.83 6.74
C GLY A 456 -8.86 -25.65 7.44
N SER A 457 -8.97 -26.03 8.71
CA SER A 457 -10.19 -25.82 9.51
C SER A 457 -10.36 -24.40 10.06
N LEU A 458 -9.31 -23.58 10.03
CA LEU A 458 -9.36 -22.20 10.54
C LEU A 458 -10.21 -21.33 9.62
N PRO A 459 -10.92 -20.30 10.09
CA PRO A 459 -11.65 -19.37 9.21
C PRO A 459 -10.70 -18.63 8.28
N HIS A 460 -11.17 -18.15 7.13
CA HIS A 460 -10.33 -17.40 6.21
C HIS A 460 -9.96 -16.05 6.85
N HIS A 461 -8.75 -15.52 6.63
CA HIS A 461 -8.29 -14.31 7.34
C HIS A 461 -9.29 -13.15 7.26
N ASN A 462 -9.94 -12.99 6.10
CA ASN A 462 -10.85 -11.88 5.83
C ASN A 462 -12.14 -11.98 6.65
N GLU A 463 -12.47 -13.18 7.10
CA GLU A 463 -13.69 -13.46 7.86
C GLU A 463 -13.58 -13.00 9.32
N ILE A 464 -12.36 -12.88 9.85
CA ILE A 464 -12.12 -12.56 11.26
C ILE A 464 -11.29 -11.30 11.51
N ALA A 465 -10.59 -10.77 10.50
CA ALA A 465 -9.66 -9.67 10.69
C ALA A 465 -10.35 -8.34 11.07
N VAL A 466 -9.73 -7.60 12.01
CA VAL A 466 -10.20 -6.30 12.51
C VAL A 466 -9.05 -5.28 12.51
N ASP A 467 -8.78 -4.72 11.34
CA ASP A 467 -7.66 -3.81 11.04
C ASP A 467 -8.05 -2.60 10.20
N GLN A 468 -9.35 -2.36 10.10
CA GLN A 468 -9.88 -1.11 9.59
C GLN A 468 -11.10 -0.70 10.42
N GLU A 469 -11.47 0.59 10.36
CA GLU A 469 -12.55 1.15 11.17
C GLU A 469 -13.96 0.65 10.79
N ARG A 470 -14.11 0.00 9.63
CA ARG A 470 -15.40 -0.49 9.11
C ARG A 470 -15.34 -1.98 8.85
N ILE A 471 -16.48 -2.66 9.02
CA ILE A 471 -16.61 -4.09 8.74
C ILE A 471 -16.42 -4.36 7.23
N ASP A 472 -15.63 -5.39 6.87
CA ASP A 472 -15.50 -5.81 5.48
C ASP A 472 -16.73 -6.57 4.98
N LYS A 473 -16.94 -6.59 3.65
CA LYS A 473 -18.00 -7.42 3.05
C LYS A 473 -17.81 -8.92 3.29
N ASN A 474 -16.56 -9.37 3.44
CA ASN A 474 -16.24 -10.79 3.68
C ASN A 474 -16.07 -11.11 5.16
N HIS A 475 -16.20 -10.10 6.04
CA HIS A 475 -16.08 -10.30 7.47
C HIS A 475 -17.32 -11.05 7.99
N ARG A 476 -17.12 -12.07 8.82
CA ARG A 476 -18.17 -13.01 9.24
C ARG A 476 -18.43 -12.98 10.75
N LEU A 477 -17.42 -12.58 11.53
CA LEU A 477 -17.52 -12.48 12.99
C LEU A 477 -18.48 -11.38 13.46
N TYR A 478 -18.44 -10.22 12.82
CA TYR A 478 -19.37 -9.11 13.05
C TYR A 478 -20.16 -8.79 11.77
N LYS A 479 -21.48 -8.78 11.86
CA LYS A 479 -22.42 -8.54 10.78
C LYS A 479 -22.52 -7.04 10.47
N ARG A 480 -22.24 -6.70 9.22
CA ARG A 480 -22.24 -5.32 8.72
C ARG A 480 -23.60 -4.63 8.88
N ASP A 481 -24.69 -5.36 8.72
CA ASP A 481 -26.03 -4.78 8.66
C ASP A 481 -26.64 -4.54 10.05
N SER A 482 -26.10 -5.19 11.10
CA SER A 482 -26.47 -4.97 12.50
C SER A 482 -25.82 -3.69 13.06
N ALA A 483 -26.63 -2.79 13.63
CA ALA A 483 -26.14 -1.56 14.24
C ALA A 483 -25.28 -1.80 15.47
N ASP A 484 -25.70 -2.75 16.32
CA ASP A 484 -24.99 -3.09 17.54
C ASP A 484 -23.64 -3.74 17.23
N GLU A 485 -23.59 -4.63 16.24
CA GLU A 485 -22.34 -5.28 15.86
C GLU A 485 -21.35 -4.33 15.18
N ARG A 486 -21.83 -3.29 14.47
CA ARG A 486 -20.96 -2.20 14.01
C ARG A 486 -20.29 -1.44 15.17
N ILE A 487 -21.01 -1.24 16.28
CA ILE A 487 -20.46 -0.61 17.48
C ILE A 487 -19.43 -1.54 18.14
N VAL A 488 -19.74 -2.83 18.27
CA VAL A 488 -18.82 -3.83 18.82
C VAL A 488 -17.54 -3.91 17.98
N PHE A 489 -17.66 -3.98 16.65
CA PHE A 489 -16.51 -3.99 15.74
C PHE A 489 -15.65 -2.74 15.89
N LYS A 490 -16.27 -1.55 15.98
CA LYS A 490 -15.54 -0.29 16.17
C LYS A 490 -14.74 -0.29 17.49
N ASN A 491 -15.33 -0.82 18.56
CA ASN A 491 -14.65 -0.96 19.84
C ASN A 491 -13.49 -1.97 19.76
N GLN A 492 -13.71 -3.11 19.10
CA GLN A 492 -12.69 -4.13 18.85
C GLN A 492 -11.51 -3.56 18.06
N PHE A 493 -11.78 -2.81 16.99
CA PHE A 493 -10.74 -2.12 16.23
C PHE A 493 -9.94 -1.17 17.11
N LEU A 494 -10.62 -0.35 17.93
CA LEU A 494 -9.96 0.57 18.84
C LEU A 494 -9.07 -0.15 19.86
N TRP A 495 -9.58 -1.21 20.49
CA TRP A 495 -8.83 -1.96 21.50
C TRP A 495 -7.63 -2.68 20.92
N ARG A 496 -7.77 -3.27 19.73
CA ARG A 496 -6.69 -3.95 18.98
C ARG A 496 -5.60 -2.96 18.60
N ARG A 497 -5.98 -1.84 17.98
CA ARG A 497 -5.05 -0.78 17.58
C ARG A 497 -4.28 -0.24 18.80
N ASN A 498 -4.99 0.09 19.87
CA ASN A 498 -4.36 0.66 21.07
C ASN A 498 -3.43 -0.35 21.76
N ALA A 499 -3.80 -1.63 21.82
CA ALA A 499 -2.94 -2.68 22.36
C ALA A 499 -1.69 -2.89 21.49
N ALA A 500 -1.83 -2.89 20.16
CA ALA A 500 -0.71 -2.98 19.24
C ALA A 500 0.27 -1.80 19.42
N VAL A 501 -0.24 -0.56 19.51
CA VAL A 501 0.57 0.64 19.77
C VAL A 501 1.38 0.49 21.06
N LEU A 502 0.72 0.05 22.14
CA LEU A 502 1.38 -0.14 23.43
C LEU A 502 2.43 -1.26 23.38
N HIS A 503 2.13 -2.37 22.70
CA HIS A 503 3.04 -3.50 22.60
C HIS A 503 4.27 -3.16 21.75
N VAL A 504 4.08 -2.55 20.58
CA VAL A 504 5.21 -2.08 19.73
C VAL A 504 6.09 -1.10 20.50
N ARG A 505 5.50 -0.17 21.27
CA ARG A 505 6.25 0.78 22.10
C ARG A 505 7.07 0.07 23.18
N LYS A 506 6.46 -0.90 23.88
CA LYS A 506 7.14 -1.73 24.89
C LYS A 506 8.30 -2.51 24.26
N ALA A 507 8.06 -3.19 23.15
CA ALA A 507 9.07 -3.95 22.43
C ALA A 507 10.27 -3.08 21.99
N PHE A 508 10.00 -1.86 21.48
CA PHE A 508 11.07 -0.91 21.17
C PHE A 508 11.83 -0.48 22.42
N TYR A 509 11.11 -0.14 23.50
CA TYR A 509 11.70 0.30 24.77
C TYR A 509 12.66 -0.73 25.38
N GLU A 510 12.26 -2.01 25.42
CA GLU A 510 13.02 -3.09 26.08
C GLU A 510 14.24 -3.57 25.27
N ASN A 511 14.28 -3.28 23.97
CA ASN A 511 15.29 -3.80 23.04
C ASN A 511 16.18 -2.71 22.42
N ARG A 512 16.03 -1.44 22.81
CA ARG A 512 16.86 -0.32 22.35
C ARG A 512 18.13 -0.11 23.19
N ASP A 513 19.14 0.53 22.61
CA ASP A 513 20.30 1.05 23.30
C ASP A 513 19.89 2.25 24.19
N PRO A 514 20.06 2.15 25.52
CA PRO A 514 19.69 3.23 26.44
C PRO A 514 20.50 4.52 26.25
N LYS A 515 21.66 4.49 25.56
CA LYS A 515 22.53 5.67 25.39
C LYS A 515 22.11 6.64 24.27
N ARG A 516 21.16 6.26 23.41
CA ARG A 516 20.88 6.96 22.14
C ARG A 516 19.53 7.66 22.05
N ILE A 517 18.89 7.94 23.18
CA ILE A 517 17.60 8.63 23.23
C ILE A 517 17.68 9.79 24.22
N SER A 518 16.96 10.88 23.92
CA SER A 518 16.84 12.01 24.83
C SER A 518 16.44 11.52 26.23
N LEU A 519 17.08 12.07 27.27
CA LEU A 519 16.86 11.75 28.69
C LEU A 519 15.39 11.82 29.14
N ASN A 520 14.49 12.34 28.30
CA ASN A 520 13.08 12.57 28.57
C ASN A 520 12.12 11.52 27.99
N TRP A 521 12.57 10.55 27.18
CA TRP A 521 11.67 9.47 26.72
C TRP A 521 11.56 8.33 27.74
N LYS A 522 10.66 8.53 28.70
CA LYS A 522 10.23 7.51 29.66
C LYS A 522 9.24 6.52 29.05
N MET A 523 9.22 5.29 29.55
CA MET A 523 8.09 4.39 29.33
C MET A 523 6.83 5.10 29.87
N PRO A 524 5.77 5.37 29.08
CA PRO A 524 4.60 6.01 29.63
C PRO A 524 3.87 5.03 30.58
N PRO A 525 3.39 5.49 31.73
CA PRO A 525 2.37 4.77 32.49
C PRO A 525 1.05 4.90 31.73
N THR A 526 0.68 3.88 30.95
CA THR A 526 -0.62 3.76 30.26
C THR A 526 -0.96 4.90 29.28
N LEU A 527 -2.03 4.75 28.47
CA LEU A 527 -2.45 5.71 27.43
C LEU A 527 -2.81 7.13 27.95
N ALA A 528 -2.74 7.39 29.25
CA ALA A 528 -3.07 8.69 29.85
C ALA A 528 -2.23 9.85 29.28
N GLU A 529 -0.94 9.65 28.99
CA GLU A 529 -0.01 10.78 28.82
C GLU A 529 0.37 11.19 27.38
N THR A 530 0.04 10.40 26.34
CA THR A 530 0.37 10.81 24.96
C THR A 530 -0.73 11.72 24.39
N GLY A 531 -0.44 13.03 24.32
CA GLY A 531 -1.31 14.06 23.74
C GLY A 531 -1.61 13.85 22.25
N SER A 532 -2.68 14.52 21.79
CA SER A 532 -3.30 14.56 20.44
C SER A 532 -2.44 14.18 19.24
#